data_AF-A0AAC8TB97-F1
#
_entry.id   AF-A0AAC8TB97-F1
#
_cell.length_a   1.000
_cell.length_b   1.000
_cell.length_c   1.000
_cell.angle_alpha   90.00
_cell.angle_beta   90.00
_cell.angle_gamma   90.00
#
_symmetry.space_group_name_H-M   'P 1'
#
loop_
_entity.id
_entity.type
_entity.pdbx_description
1 polymer ?
#
loop_
_entity_poly.entity_id
_entity_poly.type
_entity_poly.pdbx_seq_one_letter_code
_entity_poly.pdbx_strand_id
1 'polypeptide(L)'
;MSIERVAVTPEAEALLRKLQGLHGPLMFHQSGGCCDGSAPMCFPRGEFKVGQEDVFLGTIVDTPFYIGGSQYEYWQHTHLTVDVVKGRGSGFSVEAPEGVRFLIRSRVFTDDEYHALQQAGPAPRGPQHG
;
A
#
# COMPACT_ATOMS: atom_id res chain seq x y z
N MET A 1 5.85 19.48 9.04
CA MET A 1 4.81 18.51 8.63
C MET A 1 5.54 17.28 8.13
N SER A 2 5.14 16.08 8.53
CA SER A 2 5.75 14.83 8.05
C SER A 2 5.29 14.54 6.63
N ILE A 3 6.22 14.13 5.76
CA ILE A 3 5.88 13.70 4.40
C ILE A 3 5.38 12.26 4.45
N GLU A 4 4.20 12.02 3.88
CA GLU A 4 3.63 10.67 3.77
C GLU A 4 4.23 9.95 2.57
N ARG A 5 4.41 8.63 2.67
CA ARG A 5 4.91 7.81 1.55
C ARG A 5 3.79 7.19 0.73
N VAL A 6 2.59 7.13 1.29
CA VAL A 6 1.41 6.53 0.68
C VAL A 6 0.17 7.34 1.04
N ALA A 7 -0.68 7.57 0.05
CA ALA A 7 -2.00 8.15 0.21
C ALA A 7 -3.06 7.29 -0.50
N VAL A 8 -4.32 7.71 -0.44
CA VAL A 8 -5.45 7.03 -1.07
C VAL A 8 -6.36 8.03 -1.77
N THR A 9 -6.97 7.65 -2.89
CA THR A 9 -8.00 8.46 -3.55
C THR A 9 -9.34 8.37 -2.82
N PRO A 10 -10.25 9.35 -2.94
CA PRO A 10 -11.57 9.28 -2.32
C PRO A 10 -12.37 8.04 -2.70
N GLU A 11 -12.28 7.59 -3.95
CA GLU A 11 -12.96 6.40 -4.44
C GLU A 11 -12.39 5.12 -3.81
N ALA A 12 -11.06 5.03 -3.72
CA ALA A 12 -10.40 3.90 -3.07
C ALA A 12 -10.65 3.89 -1.56
N GLU A 13 -10.72 5.05 -0.91
CA GLU A 13 -11.10 5.18 0.50
C GLU A 13 -12.53 4.66 0.74
N ALA A 14 -13.49 5.07 -0.08
CA ALA A 14 -14.87 4.62 0.05
C ALA A 14 -14.99 3.09 -0.09
N LEU A 15 -14.28 2.50 -1.06
CA LEU A 15 -14.19 1.05 -1.22
C LEU A 15 -13.54 0.39 0.01
N LEU A 16 -12.42 0.95 0.47
CA LEU A 16 -11.68 0.40 1.60
C LEU A 16 -12.52 0.36 2.88
N ARG A 17 -13.27 1.44 3.18
CA ARG A 17 -14.22 1.47 4.31
C ARG A 17 -15.33 0.43 4.16
N LYS A 18 -15.88 0.25 2.96
CA LYS A 18 -16.86 -0.82 2.69
C LYS A 18 -16.26 -2.20 3.00
N LEU A 19 -15.07 -2.48 2.48
CA LEU A 19 -14.40 -3.78 2.65
C LEU A 19 -14.04 -4.03 4.12
N GLN A 20 -13.64 -3.00 4.87
CA GLN A 20 -13.43 -3.11 6.30
C GLN A 20 -14.70 -3.50 7.06
N GLY A 21 -15.85 -2.96 6.67
CA GLY A 21 -17.15 -3.35 7.24
C GLY A 21 -17.52 -4.80 6.98
N LEU A 22 -17.04 -5.39 5.87
CA LEU A 22 -17.33 -6.76 5.46
C LEU A 22 -16.34 -7.79 6.02
N HIS A 23 -15.06 -7.43 6.08
CA HIS A 23 -13.95 -8.34 6.36
C HIS A 23 -13.22 -8.04 7.67
N GLY A 24 -13.57 -6.95 8.36
CA GLY A 24 -12.86 -6.46 9.53
C GLY A 24 -11.59 -5.69 9.17
N PRO A 25 -10.61 -5.60 10.09
CA PRO A 25 -9.35 -4.91 9.82
C PRO A 25 -8.63 -5.49 8.58
N LEU A 26 -8.07 -4.61 7.75
CA LEU A 26 -7.40 -4.99 6.51
C LEU A 26 -5.90 -4.66 6.57
N MET A 27 -5.17 -5.07 5.54
CA MET A 27 -3.81 -4.60 5.23
C MET A 27 -3.55 -4.62 3.73
N PHE A 28 -2.62 -3.79 3.27
CA PHE A 28 -2.09 -3.86 1.90
C PHE A 28 -0.68 -4.45 1.87
N HIS A 29 -0.40 -5.23 0.82
CA HIS A 29 0.97 -5.60 0.44
C HIS A 29 1.20 -5.38 -1.05
N GLN A 30 2.25 -4.62 -1.37
CA GLN A 30 2.76 -4.45 -2.72
C GLN A 30 3.98 -5.36 -2.91
N SER A 31 3.80 -6.44 -3.67
CA SER A 31 4.91 -7.32 -4.08
C SER A 31 5.45 -6.94 -5.47
N GLY A 32 6.72 -7.27 -5.73
CA GLY A 32 7.37 -7.11 -7.04
C GLY A 32 7.28 -8.35 -7.94
N GLY A 33 6.25 -9.20 -7.78
CA GLY A 33 6.14 -10.52 -8.43
C GLY A 33 5.68 -10.50 -9.90
N CYS A 34 6.19 -11.47 -10.68
CA CYS A 34 6.28 -11.52 -12.15
C CYS A 34 4.96 -11.63 -12.97
N CYS A 35 3.77 -11.80 -12.39
CA CYS A 35 2.55 -12.03 -13.18
C CYS A 35 1.50 -10.90 -13.16
N ASP A 36 1.55 -9.96 -12.22
CA ASP A 36 0.63 -8.80 -12.14
C ASP A 36 1.30 -7.56 -11.48
N GLY A 37 2.64 -7.57 -11.37
CA GLY A 37 3.52 -6.88 -10.40
C GLY A 37 3.50 -5.34 -10.27
N SER A 38 2.33 -4.71 -10.32
CA SER A 38 2.13 -3.28 -10.04
C SER A 38 0.85 -2.98 -9.24
N ALA A 39 -0.08 -3.93 -9.15
CA ALA A 39 -1.29 -3.75 -8.34
C ALA A 39 -1.01 -4.08 -6.87
N PRO A 40 -1.48 -3.25 -5.93
CA PRO A 40 -1.39 -3.56 -4.51
C PRO A 40 -2.48 -4.56 -4.16
N MET A 41 -2.16 -5.56 -3.34
CA MET A 41 -3.16 -6.53 -2.88
C MET A 41 -3.65 -6.15 -1.49
N CYS A 42 -4.96 -6.28 -1.26
CA CYS A 42 -5.63 -6.02 0.00
C CYS A 42 -6.07 -7.35 0.65
N PHE A 43 -5.69 -7.56 1.90
CA PHE A 43 -5.96 -8.78 2.66
C PHE A 43 -6.64 -8.45 3.99
N PRO A 44 -7.41 -9.37 4.60
CA PRO A 44 -7.74 -9.27 6.01
C PRO A 44 -6.48 -9.26 6.86
N ARG A 45 -6.44 -8.43 7.90
CA ARG A 45 -5.26 -8.26 8.75
C ARG A 45 -4.95 -9.58 9.46
N GLY A 46 -3.74 -10.10 9.21
CA GLY A 46 -3.29 -11.38 9.76
C GLY A 46 -3.35 -12.55 8.78
N GLU A 47 -4.02 -12.41 7.64
CA GLU A 47 -4.05 -13.46 6.59
C GLU A 47 -2.85 -13.38 5.64
N PHE A 48 -2.14 -12.25 5.63
CA PHE A 48 -0.85 -12.11 4.98
C PHE A 48 0.26 -11.96 6.03
N LYS A 49 1.34 -12.75 5.90
CA LYS A 49 2.49 -12.70 6.80
C LYS A 49 3.53 -11.70 6.28
N VAL A 50 3.64 -10.55 6.95
CA VAL A 50 4.69 -9.55 6.70
C VAL A 50 6.06 -10.13 7.07
N GLY A 51 6.99 -10.10 6.12
CA GLY A 51 8.38 -10.50 6.30
C GLY A 51 9.24 -9.39 6.91
N GLN A 52 10.42 -9.74 7.42
CA GLN A 52 11.35 -8.77 8.03
C GLN A 52 11.89 -7.75 7.01
N GLU A 53 11.95 -8.13 5.74
CA GLU A 53 12.41 -7.27 4.65
C GLU A 53 11.32 -6.34 4.11
N ASP A 54 10.05 -6.60 4.44
CA ASP A 54 8.95 -5.73 4.01
C ASP A 54 9.06 -4.37 4.68
N VAL A 55 8.75 -3.32 3.93
CA VAL A 55 8.87 -1.93 4.36
C VAL A 55 7.47 -1.38 4.62
N PHE A 56 7.27 -0.79 5.79
CA PHE A 56 6.03 -0.10 6.15
C PHE A 56 6.02 1.32 5.58
N LEU A 57 5.06 1.62 4.72
CA LEU A 57 4.94 2.94 4.09
C LEU A 57 4.05 3.90 4.86
N GLY A 58 3.15 3.37 5.69
CA GLY A 58 2.20 4.15 6.47
C GLY A 58 0.86 3.44 6.59
N THR A 59 -0.11 4.16 7.16
CA THR A 59 -1.49 3.70 7.34
C THR A 59 -2.41 4.61 6.56
N ILE A 60 -3.24 4.02 5.69
CA ILE A 60 -4.31 4.73 4.98
C ILE A 60 -5.64 4.18 5.46
N VAL A 61 -6.55 5.06 5.93
CA VAL A 61 -7.89 4.63 6.39
C VAL A 61 -7.81 3.45 7.37
N ASP A 62 -6.99 3.57 8.41
CA ASP A 62 -6.76 2.50 9.41
C ASP A 62 -6.20 1.17 8.86
N THR A 63 -5.71 1.18 7.62
CA THR A 63 -5.17 0.02 6.92
C THR A 63 -3.67 0.20 6.69
N PRO A 64 -2.80 -0.62 7.31
CA PRO A 64 -1.36 -0.54 7.11
C PRO A 64 -0.98 -0.98 5.69
N PHE A 65 -0.03 -0.26 5.09
CA PHE A 65 0.49 -0.54 3.75
C PHE A 65 1.95 -0.96 3.81
N TYR A 66 2.23 -2.16 3.29
CA TYR A 66 3.58 -2.71 3.16
C TYR A 66 3.99 -2.87 1.70
N ILE A 67 5.30 -2.80 1.45
CA ILE A 67 5.90 -3.08 0.15
C ILE A 67 7.11 -3.99 0.34
N GLY A 68 7.32 -4.94 -0.57
CA GLY A 68 8.49 -5.82 -0.53
C GLY A 68 9.81 -5.04 -0.58
N GLY A 69 10.80 -5.47 0.20
CA GLY A 69 12.09 -4.77 0.35
C GLY A 69 12.79 -4.43 -0.97
N SER A 70 12.88 -5.39 -1.89
CA SER A 70 13.46 -5.16 -3.23
C SER A 70 12.64 -4.17 -4.06
N GLN A 71 11.30 -4.27 -4.00
CA GLN A 71 10.42 -3.34 -4.70
C GLN A 71 10.54 -1.92 -4.12
N TYR A 72 10.73 -1.79 -2.81
CA TYR A 72 10.96 -0.52 -2.16
C TYR A 72 12.24 0.16 -2.62
N GLU A 73 13.33 -0.57 -2.85
CA GLU A 73 14.59 0.01 -3.34
C GLU A 73 14.39 0.78 -4.66
N TYR A 74 13.54 0.25 -5.55
CA TYR A 74 13.17 0.93 -6.78
C TYR A 74 12.22 2.10 -6.58
N TRP A 75 11.37 2.08 -5.54
CA TRP A 75 10.25 3.04 -5.39
C TRP A 75 10.45 4.03 -4.24
N GLN A 76 11.54 3.94 -3.47
CA GLN A 76 11.81 4.75 -2.27
C GLN A 76 11.80 6.28 -2.50
N HIS A 77 11.97 6.70 -3.75
CA HIS A 77 11.95 8.09 -4.20
C HIS A 77 10.61 8.52 -4.82
N THR A 78 9.57 7.70 -4.65
CA THR A 78 8.23 7.98 -5.15
C THR A 78 7.19 8.00 -4.03
N HIS A 79 6.25 8.95 -4.15
CA HIS A 79 5.02 8.95 -3.37
C HIS A 79 4.01 8.05 -4.05
N LEU A 80 3.42 7.11 -3.29
CA LEU A 80 2.42 6.20 -3.80
C LEU A 80 1.01 6.70 -3.48
N THR A 81 0.06 6.46 -4.38
CA THR A 81 -1.36 6.72 -4.15
C THR A 81 -2.14 5.50 -4.55
N VAL A 82 -2.84 4.91 -3.58
CA VAL A 82 -3.77 3.81 -3.80
C VAL A 82 -5.03 4.37 -4.43
N ASP A 83 -5.35 3.88 -5.62
CA ASP A 83 -6.56 4.19 -6.36
C ASP A 83 -7.35 2.91 -6.66
N VAL A 84 -8.54 3.06 -7.23
CA VAL A 84 -9.40 1.95 -7.64
C VAL A 84 -9.88 2.15 -9.07
N VAL A 85 -9.86 1.06 -9.84
CA VAL A 85 -10.38 1.05 -11.22
C VAL A 85 -11.25 -0.17 -11.45
N LYS A 86 -12.15 -0.09 -12.43
CA LYS A 86 -12.90 -1.26 -12.91
C LYS A 86 -11.94 -2.27 -13.51
N GLY A 87 -12.15 -3.55 -13.21
CA GLY A 87 -11.31 -4.61 -13.74
C GLY A 87 -11.27 -5.81 -12.81
N ARG A 88 -10.75 -6.92 -13.32
CA ARG A 88 -10.55 -8.12 -12.52
C ARG A 88 -9.36 -7.90 -11.60
N GLY A 89 -9.60 -7.86 -10.29
CA GLY A 89 -8.55 -7.92 -9.27
C GLY A 89 -7.92 -9.30 -9.20
N SER A 90 -6.79 -9.40 -8.49
CA SER A 90 -6.22 -10.69 -8.13
C SER A 90 -7.22 -11.46 -7.28
N GLY A 91 -7.41 -12.76 -7.54
CA GLY A 91 -8.36 -13.60 -6.78
C GLY A 91 -8.03 -13.73 -5.29
N PHE A 92 -6.84 -13.27 -4.87
CA PHE A 92 -6.41 -13.22 -3.48
C PHE A 92 -6.76 -11.90 -2.77
N SER A 93 -7.12 -10.86 -3.52
CA SER A 93 -7.43 -9.53 -2.98
C SER A 93 -8.93 -9.42 -2.66
N VAL A 94 -9.27 -8.83 -1.51
CA VAL A 94 -10.65 -8.85 -0.99
C VAL A 94 -11.66 -8.08 -1.84
N GLU A 95 -11.22 -7.14 -2.68
CA GLU A 95 -12.09 -6.40 -3.59
C GLU A 95 -12.45 -7.18 -4.86
N ALA A 96 -11.82 -8.33 -5.14
CA ALA A 96 -12.04 -9.06 -6.38
C ALA A 96 -13.52 -9.38 -6.69
N PRO A 97 -14.39 -9.74 -5.71
CA PRO A 97 -15.82 -9.95 -5.95
C PRO A 97 -16.60 -8.70 -6.37
N GLU A 98 -16.06 -7.51 -6.13
CA GLU A 98 -16.69 -6.21 -6.42
C GLU A 98 -16.50 -5.77 -7.89
N GLY A 99 -15.78 -6.56 -8.70
CA GLY A 99 -15.54 -6.26 -10.12
C GLY A 99 -14.60 -5.07 -10.34
N VAL A 100 -13.84 -4.71 -9.31
CA VAL A 100 -12.83 -3.65 -9.31
C VAL A 100 -11.48 -4.21 -8.84
N ARG A 101 -10.45 -3.39 -8.96
CA ARG A 101 -9.12 -3.69 -8.42
C ARG A 101 -8.45 -2.41 -7.91
N PHE A 102 -7.61 -2.55 -6.90
CA PHE A 102 -6.73 -1.45 -6.52
C PHE A 102 -5.61 -1.24 -7.56
N LEU A 103 -5.11 -0.01 -7.62
CA LEU A 103 -4.06 0.44 -8.53
C LEU A 103 -3.12 1.38 -7.78
N ILE A 104 -1.80 1.23 -7.96
CA ILE A 104 -0.85 2.23 -7.51
C ILE A 104 -0.65 3.28 -8.60
N ARG A 105 -0.86 4.54 -8.24
CA ARG A 105 -0.33 5.70 -8.95
C ARG A 105 0.93 6.16 -8.21
N SER A 106 1.95 6.59 -8.96
CA SER A 106 3.18 7.09 -8.36
C SER A 106 3.57 8.44 -8.95
N ARG A 107 4.21 9.25 -8.12
CA ARG A 107 4.93 10.47 -8.54
C ARG A 107 6.29 10.49 -7.85
N VAL A 108 7.29 11.07 -8.50
CA VAL A 108 8.58 11.31 -7.85
C VAL A 108 8.40 12.37 -6.76
N PHE A 109 9.06 12.18 -5.62
CA PHE A 109 9.12 13.22 -4.59
C PHE A 109 9.85 14.45 -5.14
N THR A 110 9.41 15.64 -4.73
CA THR A 110 10.23 16.85 -4.90
C THR A 110 11.49 16.77 -4.03
N ASP A 111 12.51 17.56 -4.34
CA ASP A 111 13.76 17.58 -3.57
C ASP A 111 13.52 17.89 -2.08
N ASP A 112 12.62 18.84 -1.80
CA ASP A 112 12.24 19.21 -0.42
C ASP A 112 11.55 18.05 0.31
N GLU A 113 10.64 17.34 -0.36
CA GLU A 113 9.97 16.16 0.21
C GLU A 113 10.98 15.04 0.48
N TYR A 114 11.87 14.78 -0.47
CA TYR A 114 12.88 13.74 -0.33
C TYR A 114 13.87 14.07 0.79
N HIS A 115 14.33 15.32 0.90
CA HIS A 115 15.17 15.78 2.00
C HIS A 115 14.49 15.64 3.36
N ALA A 116 13.21 16.02 3.47
CA ALA A 116 12.45 15.84 4.70
C ALA A 116 12.34 14.36 5.11
N LEU A 117 12.14 13.46 4.14
CA LEU A 117 12.12 12.01 4.38
C LEU A 117 13.48 11.46 4.84
N GLN A 118 14.60 11.96 4.29
CA GLN A 118 15.94 11.57 4.74
C GLN A 118 16.20 12.01 6.19
N GLN A 119 15.73 13.21 6.57
CA GLN A 119 15.85 13.71 7.94
C GLN A 119 14.99 12.92 8.94
N ALA A 120 13.83 12.42 8.50
CA ALA A 120 12.96 11.56 9.32
C ALA A 120 13.53 10.14 9.52
N GLY A 121 14.51 9.74 8.72
CA GLY A 121 15.12 8.42 8.76
C GLY A 121 14.48 7.42 7.79
N PRO A 122 15.06 6.21 7.71
CA PRO A 122 14.56 5.17 6.80
C PRO A 122 13.16 4.72 7.22
N ALA A 123 12.36 4.29 6.22
CA ALA A 123 11.07 3.68 6.48
C ALA A 123 11.25 2.41 7.34
N PRO A 124 10.41 2.17 8.37
CA PRO A 124 10.50 0.98 9.20
C PRO A 124 10.36 -0.30 8.38
N ARG A 125 11.07 -1.34 8.80
CA ARG A 125 10.99 -2.68 8.22
C ARG A 125 10.38 -3.68 9.18
N GLY A 126 9.82 -4.74 8.62
CA GLY A 126 9.19 -5.82 9.35
C GLY A 126 7.78 -5.48 9.86
N PRO A 127 7.12 -6.43 10.53
CA PRO A 127 5.78 -6.24 11.07
C PRO A 127 5.71 -5.04 12.01
N GLN A 128 4.85 -4.08 11.71
CA GLN A 128 4.56 -2.96 12.61
C GLN A 128 3.31 -3.32 13.42
N HIS A 129 3.51 -3.48 14.73
CA HIS A 129 2.44 -3.69 15.71
C HIS A 129 1.85 -2.33 16.13
N GLY A 130 1.14 -1.70 15.19
CA GLY A 130 0.25 -0.56 15.46
C GLY A 130 -1.16 -1.03 15.78
#